data_AF-A0A1G7BZF7-F1
#
_entry.id   AF-A0A1G7BZF7-F1
#
_cell.length_a   1.000
_cell.length_b   1.000
_cell.length_c   1.000
_cell.angle_alpha   90.00
_cell.angle_beta   90.00
_cell.angle_gamma   90.00
#
_symmetry.space_group_name_H-M   'P 1'
#
loop_
_entity.id
_entity.type
_entity.pdbx_description
1 polymer ?
#
loop_
_entity_poly.entity_id
_entity_poly.type
_entity_poly.pdbx_seq_one_letter_code
_entity_poly.pdbx_strand_id
1 'polypeptide(L)'
;MVKGFVDYVGIDKLESRFSTDLKTLRRCVLEGRPLPPGFYRQGKGQDEDRALKEYGVMHLHLGGQKSDVLVFLMQFPDDVVALEINNHGPFSDHPPGRGVDARWRVAALVTLNEARAAAEQQRQRAEEEVKALNASIRARLGIGKKPDS
;
A
#
# COMPACT_ATOMS: atom_id res chain seq x y z
N MET A 1 -10.77 -4.95 -5.45
CA MET A 1 -11.59 -4.70 -4.24
C MET A 1 -10.64 -4.92 -3.06
N VAL A 2 -10.24 -3.85 -2.38
CA VAL A 2 -9.17 -3.87 -1.36
C VAL A 2 -9.64 -4.67 -0.14
N LYS A 3 -8.86 -5.64 0.32
CA LYS A 3 -9.24 -6.52 1.44
C LYS A 3 -8.74 -5.96 2.78
N GLY A 4 -9.43 -4.92 3.25
CA GLY A 4 -9.47 -4.54 4.67
C GLY A 4 -8.39 -3.55 5.13
N PHE A 5 -8.82 -2.61 5.97
CA PHE A 5 -7.96 -1.70 6.73
C PHE A 5 -7.79 -2.26 8.15
N VAL A 6 -6.55 -2.46 8.59
CA VAL A 6 -6.24 -2.95 9.94
C VAL A 6 -5.79 -1.79 10.82
N ASP A 7 -6.55 -1.51 11.88
CA ASP A 7 -6.31 -0.42 12.83
C ASP A 7 -5.54 -0.91 14.06
N TYR A 8 -4.22 -1.00 13.96
CA TYR A 8 -3.36 -1.36 15.10
C TYR A 8 -3.22 -0.22 16.13
N VAL A 9 -3.70 0.98 15.81
CA VAL A 9 -3.44 2.21 16.56
C VAL A 9 -4.65 2.67 17.39
N GLY A 10 -5.80 2.01 17.24
CA GLY A 10 -7.01 2.32 18.00
C GLY A 10 -7.69 3.61 17.54
N ILE A 11 -7.56 3.94 16.26
CA ILE A 11 -8.14 5.09 15.55
C ILE A 11 -9.64 5.20 15.81
N ASP A 12 -10.35 4.08 15.73
CA ASP A 12 -11.80 4.05 15.84
C ASP A 12 -12.30 4.51 17.23
N LYS A 13 -11.40 4.65 18.21
CA LYS A 13 -11.70 5.09 19.58
C LYS A 13 -11.40 6.57 19.85
N LEU A 14 -10.87 7.33 18.89
CA LEU A 14 -10.52 8.74 19.07
C LEU A 14 -11.71 9.66 18.77
N GLU A 15 -12.07 10.54 19.71
CA GLU A 15 -13.04 11.63 19.54
C GLU A 15 -12.26 12.93 19.21
N SER A 16 -11.84 13.11 17.95
CA SER A 16 -11.11 14.32 17.54
C SER A 16 -11.18 14.55 16.04
N ARG A 17 -10.77 15.74 15.57
CA ARG A 17 -10.60 16.01 14.13
C ARG A 17 -9.73 14.96 13.42
N PHE A 18 -8.81 14.33 14.14
CA PHE A 18 -7.94 13.30 13.60
C PHE A 18 -8.71 12.01 13.28
N SER A 19 -9.76 11.68 14.03
CA SER A 19 -10.58 10.50 13.73
C SER A 19 -11.46 10.69 12.51
N THR A 20 -11.91 11.91 12.23
CA THR A 20 -12.58 12.24 10.96
C THR A 20 -11.66 12.04 9.76
N ASP A 21 -10.41 12.50 9.85
CA ASP A 21 -9.43 12.33 8.78
C ASP A 21 -9.05 10.87 8.58
N LEU A 22 -8.89 10.11 9.66
CA LEU A 22 -8.60 8.68 9.58
C LEU A 22 -9.78 7.85 9.05
N LYS A 23 -11.02 8.18 9.44
CA LYS A 23 -12.23 7.59 8.85
C LYS A 23 -12.33 7.90 7.35
N THR A 24 -11.96 9.13 6.96
CA THR A 24 -11.89 9.53 5.56
C THR A 24 -10.85 8.72 4.81
N LEU A 25 -9.66 8.55 5.38
CA LEU A 25 -8.58 7.74 4.81
C LEU A 25 -9.01 6.28 4.63
N ARG A 26 -9.56 5.66 5.67
CA ARG A 26 -10.07 4.29 5.62
C ARG A 26 -11.12 4.13 4.53
N ARG A 27 -12.08 5.05 4.42
CA ARG A 27 -13.10 5.02 3.37
C ARG A 27 -12.48 5.13 1.98
N CYS A 28 -11.58 6.08 1.74
CA CYS A 28 -10.90 6.24 0.46
C CYS A 28 -10.14 4.97 0.07
N VAL A 29 -9.44 4.33 1.01
CA VAL A 29 -8.75 3.05 0.78
C VAL A 29 -9.73 1.95 0.39
N LEU A 30 -10.80 1.76 1.17
CA LEU A 30 -11.81 0.70 0.91
C LEU A 30 -12.54 0.89 -0.42
N GLU A 31 -12.79 2.15 -0.81
CA GLU A 31 -13.46 2.50 -2.05
C GLU A 31 -12.51 2.60 -3.26
N GLY A 32 -11.18 2.49 -3.04
CA GLY A 32 -10.18 2.71 -4.09
C GLY A 32 -10.17 4.14 -4.64
N ARG A 33 -10.53 5.13 -3.82
CA ARG A 33 -10.59 6.54 -4.20
C ARG A 33 -9.36 7.32 -3.74
N PRO A 34 -8.94 8.36 -4.48
CA PRO A 34 -7.87 9.22 -4.03
C PRO A 34 -8.26 9.97 -2.74
N LEU A 35 -7.25 10.25 -1.91
CA LEU A 35 -7.43 11.09 -0.72
C LEU A 35 -7.69 12.55 -1.13
N PRO A 36 -8.53 13.28 -0.38
CA PRO A 36 -8.76 14.69 -0.64
C PRO A 36 -7.49 15.53 -0.39
N PRO A 37 -7.44 16.76 -0.91
CA PRO A 37 -6.35 17.68 -0.64
C PRO A 37 -6.14 17.86 0.86
N GLY A 38 -4.88 17.90 1.29
CA GLY A 38 -4.50 18.18 2.66
C GLY A 38 -3.93 17.00 3.45
N PHE A 39 -4.14 15.77 2.98
CA PHE A 39 -3.51 14.56 3.54
C PHE A 39 -2.03 14.45 3.16
N TYR A 40 -1.68 14.89 1.95
CA TYR A 40 -0.30 14.88 1.48
C TYR A 40 0.43 16.13 1.96
N ARG A 41 1.73 15.95 2.27
CA ARG A 41 2.70 17.03 2.51
C ARG A 41 2.63 18.08 1.39
N GLN A 42 2.82 19.36 1.76
CA GLN A 42 3.02 20.43 0.77
C GLN A 42 4.32 20.23 -0.01
N GLY A 43 4.25 20.35 -1.34
CA GLY A 43 5.39 20.08 -2.22
C GLY A 43 5.59 18.59 -2.52
N LYS A 44 4.53 17.77 -2.48
CA LYS A 44 4.55 16.40 -3.02
C LYS A 44 5.16 16.40 -4.43
N GLY A 45 6.30 15.72 -4.60
CA GLY A 45 7.04 15.66 -5.87
C GLY A 45 8.11 16.75 -6.05
N GLN A 46 8.30 17.65 -5.08
CA GLN A 46 9.35 18.68 -5.11
C GLN A 46 10.62 18.25 -4.37
N ASP A 47 10.48 17.56 -3.23
CA ASP A 47 11.60 16.98 -2.47
C ASP A 47 11.43 15.47 -2.29
N GLU A 48 12.53 14.75 -2.10
CA GLU A 48 12.51 13.32 -1.82
C GLU A 48 11.92 13.03 -0.43
N ASP A 49 10.83 12.27 -0.39
CA ASP A 49 10.36 11.62 0.82
C ASP A 49 11.22 10.39 1.08
N ARG A 50 12.20 10.54 1.99
CA ARG A 50 13.12 9.44 2.35
C ARG A 50 12.40 8.22 2.92
N ALA A 51 11.33 8.41 3.69
CA ALA A 51 10.59 7.28 4.25
C ALA A 51 9.94 6.45 3.14
N LEU A 52 9.38 7.14 2.15
CA LEU A 52 8.81 6.50 0.97
C LEU A 52 9.89 5.86 0.09
N LYS A 53 11.00 6.56 -0.15
CA LYS A 53 12.07 6.12 -1.06
C LYS A 53 12.87 4.93 -0.50
N GLU A 54 13.26 5.00 0.77
CA GLU A 54 14.12 3.99 1.39
C GLU A 54 13.33 2.78 1.92
N TYR A 55 12.12 3.01 2.44
CA TYR A 55 11.35 1.98 3.15
C TYR A 55 9.98 1.68 2.53
N GLY A 56 9.56 2.40 1.50
CA GLY A 56 8.22 2.25 0.93
C GLY A 56 7.11 2.71 1.88
N VAL A 57 7.45 3.53 2.89
CA VAL A 57 6.50 4.00 3.91
C VAL A 57 6.03 5.40 3.53
N MET A 58 4.72 5.54 3.32
CA MET A 58 4.08 6.84 3.16
C MET A 58 3.77 7.43 4.54
N HIS A 59 3.88 8.75 4.68
CA HIS A 59 3.29 9.47 5.79
C HIS A 59 2.22 10.45 5.30
N LEU A 60 1.07 10.48 5.96
CA LEU A 60 -0.04 11.37 5.63
C LEU A 60 -0.43 12.20 6.84
N HIS A 61 -0.65 13.49 6.63
CA HIS A 61 -1.06 14.41 7.68
C HIS A 61 -2.49 14.16 8.12
N LEU A 62 -2.69 14.12 9.43
CA LEU A 62 -3.99 14.08 10.08
C LEU A 62 -4.26 15.43 10.74
N GLY A 63 -5.44 15.99 10.55
CA GLY A 63 -5.80 17.34 11.02
C GLY A 63 -5.34 18.46 10.09
N GLY A 64 -5.05 18.13 8.82
CA GLY A 64 -4.60 19.05 7.78
C GLY A 64 -3.08 19.25 7.68
N GLN A 65 -2.63 19.96 6.64
CA GLN A 65 -1.20 20.05 6.24
C GLN A 65 -0.26 20.70 7.25
N LYS A 66 -0.79 21.46 8.21
CA LYS A 66 0.00 22.10 9.28
C LYS A 66 0.06 21.26 10.55
N SER A 67 -0.55 20.08 10.54
CA SER A 67 -0.55 19.20 11.69
C SER A 67 0.73 18.38 11.72
N ASP A 68 1.37 18.34 12.88
CA ASP A 68 2.49 17.46 13.16
C ASP A 68 2.04 16.01 13.43
N VAL A 69 0.75 15.71 13.35
CA VAL A 69 0.25 14.33 13.50
C VAL A 69 0.19 13.68 12.12
N LEU A 70 0.89 12.56 11.98
CA LEU A 70 0.99 11.77 10.77
C LEU A 70 0.46 10.36 11.01
N VAL A 71 -0.17 9.78 10.00
CA VAL A 71 -0.30 8.32 9.87
C VAL A 71 0.75 7.81 8.91
N PHE A 72 1.53 6.84 9.37
CA PHE A 72 2.50 6.08 8.57
C PHE A 72 1.80 4.85 8.01
N LEU A 73 1.93 4.60 6.72
CA LEU A 73 1.29 3.47 6.05
C LEU A 73 2.13 2.91 4.91
N MET A 74 1.85 1.67 4.55
CA MET A 74 2.36 1.04 3.33
C MET A 74 1.20 0.71 2.40
N GLN A 75 1.39 1.02 1.12
CA GLN A 75 0.42 0.70 0.07
C GLN A 75 0.95 -0.45 -0.78
N PHE A 76 0.14 -1.51 -0.85
CA PHE A 76 0.33 -2.67 -1.72
C PHE A 76 -0.70 -2.62 -2.86
N PRO A 77 -0.58 -3.49 -3.89
CA PRO A 77 -1.56 -3.52 -4.98
C PRO A 77 -3.00 -3.73 -4.50
N ASP A 78 -3.19 -4.60 -3.52
CA ASP A 78 -4.52 -5.01 -3.05
C ASP A 78 -4.88 -4.50 -1.65
N ASP A 79 -3.91 -3.99 -0.87
CA ASP A 79 -4.08 -3.71 0.55
C ASP A 79 -3.32 -2.44 0.98
N VAL A 80 -3.78 -1.81 2.07
CA VAL A 80 -3.08 -0.70 2.72
C VAL A 80 -2.96 -1.02 4.21
N VAL A 81 -1.74 -0.97 4.73
CA VAL A 81 -1.46 -1.26 6.13
C VAL A 81 -1.05 0.03 6.83
N ALA A 82 -1.86 0.46 7.80
CA ALA A 82 -1.48 1.53 8.73
C ALA A 82 -0.50 0.96 9.75
N LEU A 83 0.68 1.57 9.82
CA LEU A 83 1.75 1.16 10.72
C LEU A 83 1.61 1.89 12.06
N GLU A 84 1.54 3.22 12.03
CA GLU A 84 1.62 4.02 13.26
C GLU A 84 0.98 5.39 13.04
N ILE A 85 0.57 6.03 14.15
CA ILE A 85 0.27 7.46 14.20
C ILE A 85 1.31 8.12 15.10
N ASN A 86 2.10 9.01 14.54
CA ASN A 86 3.16 9.70 15.27
C ASN A 86 3.42 11.07 14.63
N ASN A 87 4.48 11.78 15.05
CA ASN A 87 4.93 13.02 14.45
C ASN A 87 6.13 12.80 13.52
N HIS A 88 6.78 13.89 13.08
CA HIS A 88 7.97 13.82 12.21
C HIS A 88 9.24 13.27 12.92
N GLY A 89 9.23 13.18 14.25
CA GLY A 89 10.35 12.76 15.11
C GLY A 89 11.01 11.41 14.80
N PRO A 90 10.25 10.32 14.54
CA PRO A 90 10.81 8.97 14.38
C PRO A 90 11.80 8.82 13.21
N PHE A 91 11.71 9.71 12.21
CA PHE A 91 12.56 9.72 11.01
C PHE A 91 13.57 10.87 10.99
N SER A 92 13.48 11.84 11.90
CA SER A 92 14.46 12.93 12.04
C SER A 92 15.67 12.58 12.93
N ASP A 93 15.59 11.50 13.72
CA ASP A 93 16.65 11.10 14.65
C ASP A 93 17.88 10.49 13.98
N HIS A 94 19.04 10.54 14.67
CA HIS A 94 20.26 9.82 14.32
C HIS A 94 20.63 8.79 15.41
N PRO A 95 20.73 7.47 15.10
CA PRO A 95 20.50 6.87 13.78
C PRO A 95 19.01 6.89 13.39
N PRO A 96 18.70 6.95 12.08
CA PRO A 96 17.32 6.99 11.58
C PRO A 96 16.51 5.78 12.06
N GLY A 97 15.33 6.06 12.60
CA GLY A 97 14.41 5.02 13.09
C GLY A 97 14.61 4.62 14.55
N ARG A 98 15.18 5.48 15.42
CA ARG A 98 15.20 5.24 16.87
C ARG A 98 13.79 5.18 17.49
N GLY A 99 12.78 5.75 16.81
CA GLY A 99 11.35 5.65 17.14
C GLY A 99 10.56 4.59 16.35
N VAL A 100 11.12 4.03 15.27
CA VAL A 100 10.47 2.94 14.52
C VAL A 100 10.92 1.64 15.18
N ASP A 101 10.18 1.22 16.22
CA ASP A 101 10.40 -0.04 16.94
C ASP A 101 10.73 -1.16 15.94
N ALA A 102 11.77 -1.95 16.20
CA ALA A 102 12.24 -3.02 15.33
C ALA A 102 11.11 -4.00 14.94
N ARG A 103 10.07 -4.08 15.77
CA ARG A 103 8.82 -4.80 15.52
C ARG A 103 8.08 -4.30 14.26
N TRP A 104 8.06 -2.99 13.99
CA TRP A 104 7.43 -2.41 12.81
C TRP A 104 8.20 -2.70 11.54
N ARG A 105 9.54 -2.68 11.60
CA ARG A 105 10.37 -3.11 10.46
C ARG A 105 10.11 -4.58 10.12
N VAL A 106 9.98 -5.45 11.12
CA VAL A 106 9.66 -6.86 10.92
C VAL A 106 8.25 -7.03 10.34
N ALA A 107 7.24 -6.37 10.91
CA ALA A 107 5.87 -6.44 10.39
C ALA A 107 5.78 -5.91 8.95
N ALA A 108 6.39 -4.76 8.66
CA ALA A 108 6.46 -4.18 7.32
C ALA A 108 7.15 -5.11 6.32
N LEU A 109 8.25 -5.76 6.72
CA LEU A 109 8.97 -6.73 5.88
C LEU A 109 8.17 -8.01 5.65
N VAL A 110 7.46 -8.51 6.66
CA VAL A 110 6.56 -9.65 6.53
C VAL A 110 5.43 -9.32 5.55
N THR A 111 4.74 -8.20 5.75
CA THR A 111 3.68 -7.76 4.84
C THR A 111 4.20 -7.52 3.41
N LEU A 112 5.39 -6.92 3.26
CA LEU A 112 6.04 -6.76 1.95
C LEU A 112 6.31 -8.10 1.28
N ASN A 113 6.81 -9.09 2.03
CA ASN A 113 7.09 -10.42 1.50
C ASN A 113 5.80 -11.15 1.11
N GLU A 114 4.75 -11.05 1.94
CA GLU A 114 3.44 -11.63 1.65
C GLU A 114 2.79 -10.98 0.43
N ALA A 115 2.82 -9.64 0.32
CA ALA A 115 2.30 -8.91 -0.83
C ALA A 115 3.07 -9.23 -2.12
N ARG A 116 4.41 -9.36 -2.03
CA ARG A 116 5.23 -9.82 -3.18
C ARG A 116 4.86 -11.23 -3.60
N ALA A 117 4.68 -12.14 -2.64
CA ALA A 117 4.27 -13.52 -2.92
C ALA A 117 2.87 -13.57 -3.56
N ALA A 118 1.92 -12.76 -3.08
CA ALA A 118 0.57 -12.67 -3.64
C ALA A 118 0.57 -12.11 -5.08
N ALA A 119 1.33 -11.04 -5.33
CA ALA A 119 1.47 -10.45 -6.66
C ALA A 119 2.10 -11.43 -7.67
N GLU A 120 3.11 -12.19 -7.24
CA GLU A 120 3.74 -13.21 -8.07
C GLU A 120 2.77 -14.35 -8.39
N GLN A 121 1.97 -14.80 -7.41
CA GLN A 121 0.92 -15.81 -7.66
C GLN A 121 -0.16 -15.30 -8.63
N GLN A 122 -0.58 -14.04 -8.52
CA GLN A 122 -1.54 -13.46 -9.46
C GLN A 122 -0.97 -13.41 -10.87
N ARG A 123 0.30 -13.01 -11.02
CA ARG A 123 0.98 -12.98 -12.31
C ARG A 123 1.08 -14.37 -12.93
N GLN A 124 1.44 -15.38 -12.15
CA GLN A 124 1.50 -16.78 -12.62
C GLN A 124 0.14 -17.27 -13.11
N ARG A 125 -0.94 -16.98 -12.36
CA ARG A 125 -2.31 -17.33 -12.78
C ARG A 125 -2.72 -16.65 -14.08
N ALA A 126 -2.40 -15.37 -14.23
CA ALA A 126 -2.69 -14.62 -15.46
C ALA A 126 -1.90 -15.18 -16.66
N GLU A 127 -0.63 -15.53 -16.48
CA GLU A 127 0.19 -16.17 -17.52
C GLU A 127 -0.38 -17.55 -17.92
N GLU A 128 -0.84 -18.36 -16.96
CA GLU A 128 -1.49 -19.64 -17.22
C GLU A 128 -2.81 -19.49 -17.97
N GLU A 129 -3.63 -18.51 -17.60
CA GLU A 129 -4.91 -18.22 -18.26
C GLU A 129 -4.70 -17.77 -19.72
N VAL A 130 -3.73 -16.88 -19.96
CA VAL A 130 -3.35 -16.47 -21.31
C VAL A 130 -2.84 -17.66 -22.12
N LYS A 131 -2.04 -18.55 -21.52
CA LYS A 131 -1.54 -19.76 -22.17
C LYS A 131 -2.69 -20.72 -22.53
N ALA A 132 -3.64 -20.93 -21.62
CA ALA A 132 -4.80 -21.77 -21.83
C ALA A 132 -5.72 -21.21 -22.95
N LEU A 133 -5.95 -19.90 -22.94
CA LEU A 133 -6.72 -19.22 -23.99
C LEU A 133 -6.04 -19.36 -25.35
N ASN A 134 -4.73 -19.11 -25.42
CA ASN A 134 -3.96 -19.27 -26.65
C ASN A 134 -3.98 -20.71 -27.20
N ALA A 135 -3.91 -21.71 -26.31
CA ALA A 135 -4.03 -23.11 -26.70
C ALA A 135 -5.43 -23.43 -27.28
N SER A 136 -6.48 -22.93 -26.64
CA SER A 136 -7.87 -23.08 -27.10
C SER A 136 -8.10 -22.42 -28.48
N ILE A 137 -7.56 -21.21 -28.68
CA ILE A 137 -7.61 -20.51 -29.97
C ILE A 137 -6.89 -21.31 -31.05
N ARG A 138 -5.67 -21.80 -30.79
CA ARG A 138 -4.92 -22.63 -31.77
C ARG A 138 -5.65 -23.92 -32.13
N ALA A 139 -6.26 -24.59 -31.15
CA ALA A 139 -7.06 -25.79 -31.37
C ALA A 139 -8.29 -25.52 -32.24
N ARG A 140 -9.00 -24.41 -31.99
CA ARG A 140 -10.16 -23.98 -32.80
C ARG A 140 -9.78 -23.59 -34.23
N LEU A 141 -8.63 -22.95 -34.42
CA LEU A 141 -8.16 -22.49 -35.73
C LEU A 141 -7.40 -23.57 -36.52
N GLY A 142 -7.20 -24.78 -35.96
CA GLY A 142 -6.46 -25.85 -36.63
C GLY A 142 -4.98 -25.56 -36.85
N ILE A 143 -4.44 -24.52 -36.20
CA ILE A 143 -3.04 -24.10 -36.35
C ILE A 143 -2.15 -25.14 -35.66
N GLY A 144 -1.48 -25.99 -36.45
CA GLY A 144 -0.54 -27.00 -35.97
C GLY A 144 -0.83 -28.44 -36.40
N LYS A 145 -1.95 -28.73 -37.09
CA LYS A 145 -2.10 -30.01 -37.80
C LYS A 145 -1.20 -30.01 -39.03
N LYS A 146 -0.23 -30.93 -39.10
CA LYS A 146 0.47 -31.21 -40.35
C LYS A 146 -0.58 -31.65 -41.39
N PRO A 147 -0.52 -31.16 -42.64
CA PRO A 147 -1.38 -31.68 -43.68
C PRO A 147 -1.07 -33.17 -43.84
N ASP A 148 -2.12 -33.99 -43.80
CA ASP A 148 -2.00 -35.44 -44.01
C ASP A 148 -1.44 -35.66 -45.43
N SER A 149 -0.23 -36.23 -45.47
CA SER A 149 0.49 -36.64 -46.68
C SER A 149 0.16 -38.07 -47.05
#